data_AF-A0A661MQ00-F1
#
_entry.id   AF-A0A661MQ00-F1
#
_cell.length_a   1.000
_cell.length_b   1.000
_cell.length_c   1.000
_cell.angle_alpha   90.00
_cell.angle_beta   90.00
_cell.angle_gamma   90.00
#
_symmetry.space_group_name_H-M   'P 1'
#
loop_
_entity.id
_entity.type
_entity.pdbx_description
1 polymer ?
#
loop_
_entity_poly.entity_id
_entity_poly.type
_entity_poly.pdbx_seq_one_letter_code
_entity_poly.pdbx_strand_id
1 'polypeptide(L)'
;MIIRISESTSYDTERDLTPAERHVLQKLFLWKSMATSLKQFRDEKNKALQKGWNDSGPIQESTALREIIRYLEKQVMENLSKNGENHSADFRR
;
A
#
# COMPACT_ATOMS: atom_id res chain seq x y z
N MET A 1 -0.57 -2.51 -14.96
CA MET A 1 0.48 -1.74 -14.21
C MET A 1 1.53 -2.70 -13.65
N ILE A 2 2.83 -2.41 -13.81
CA ILE A 2 3.90 -3.28 -13.26
C ILE A 2 4.43 -2.68 -11.95
N ILE A 3 4.48 -3.49 -10.89
CA ILE A 3 5.07 -3.13 -9.60
C ILE A 3 6.38 -3.88 -9.42
N ARG A 4 7.47 -3.15 -9.25
CA ARG A 4 8.77 -3.72 -8.90
C ARG A 4 8.96 -3.68 -7.38
N ILE A 5 9.00 -4.85 -6.77
CA ILE A 5 9.23 -5.00 -5.32
C ILE A 5 10.73 -5.05 -5.02
N SER A 6 11.50 -5.68 -5.92
CA SER A 6 12.96 -5.76 -5.86
C SER A 6 13.54 -5.88 -7.27
N GLU A 7 14.87 -5.90 -7.39
CA GLU A 7 15.58 -6.12 -8.66
C GLU A 7 15.18 -7.42 -9.36
N SER A 8 14.78 -8.45 -8.62
CA SER A 8 14.42 -9.77 -9.15
C SER A 8 12.92 -10.06 -9.11
N THR A 9 12.11 -9.24 -8.43
CA THR A 9 10.69 -9.51 -8.20
C THR A 9 9.83 -8.35 -8.71
N SER A 10 9.03 -8.64 -9.73
CA SER A 10 8.04 -7.71 -10.26
C SER A 10 6.72 -8.42 -10.53
N TYR A 11 5.63 -7.73 -10.22
CA TYR A 11 4.28 -8.20 -10.47
C TYR A 11 3.61 -7.36 -11.55
N ASP A 12 3.05 -8.02 -12.55
CA ASP A 12 2.11 -7.42 -13.48
C ASP A 12 0.71 -7.51 -12.88
N THR A 13 0.19 -6.38 -12.40
CA THR A 13 -1.14 -6.32 -11.76
C THR A 13 -2.27 -6.79 -12.66
N GLU A 14 -2.14 -6.75 -13.98
CA GLU A 14 -3.20 -7.21 -14.90
C GLU A 14 -3.25 -8.73 -15.00
N ARG A 15 -2.09 -9.39 -14.91
CA ARG A 15 -1.96 -10.85 -15.01
C ARG A 15 -1.96 -11.55 -13.65
N ASP A 16 -1.29 -10.94 -12.67
CA ASP A 16 -0.94 -11.59 -11.40
C ASP A 16 -1.94 -11.25 -10.28
N LEU A 17 -2.87 -10.31 -10.52
CA LEU A 17 -3.96 -9.96 -9.60
C LEU A 17 -5.32 -10.12 -10.26
N THR A 18 -6.31 -10.52 -9.48
CA THR A 18 -7.72 -10.48 -9.91
C THR A 18 -8.23 -9.04 -10.04
N PRO A 19 -9.33 -8.79 -10.77
CA PRO A 19 -9.95 -7.46 -10.85
C PRO A 19 -10.25 -6.86 -9.46
N ALA A 20 -10.75 -7.69 -8.53
CA ALA A 20 -11.07 -7.25 -7.18
C ALA A 20 -9.82 -6.81 -6.40
N GLU A 21 -8.73 -7.58 -6.49
CA GLU A 21 -7.44 -7.24 -5.87
C GLU A 21 -6.81 -5.99 -6.48
N ARG A 22 -6.91 -5.79 -7.81
CA ARG A 22 -6.46 -4.56 -8.45
C ARG A 22 -7.17 -3.33 -7.91
N HIS A 23 -8.47 -3.42 -7.64
CA HIS A 23 -9.22 -2.31 -7.06
C HIS A 23 -8.83 -2.02 -5.61
N VAL A 24 -8.59 -3.07 -4.81
CA VAL A 24 -8.02 -2.90 -3.47
C VAL A 24 -6.66 -2.19 -3.57
N LEU A 25 -5.81 -2.65 -4.47
CA LEU A 25 -4.49 -2.07 -4.70
C LEU A 25 -4.58 -0.58 -5.09
N GLN A 26 -5.50 -0.19 -5.97
CA GLN A 26 -5.72 1.21 -6.33
C GLN A 26 -6.08 2.06 -5.11
N LYS A 27 -7.00 1.58 -4.24
CA LYS A 27 -7.35 2.26 -2.99
C LYS A 27 -6.14 2.38 -2.06
N LEU A 28 -5.33 1.33 -1.95
CA LEU A 28 -4.11 1.34 -1.12
C LEU A 28 -3.06 2.34 -1.62
N PHE A 29 -2.92 2.49 -2.94
CA PHE A 29 -2.01 3.50 -3.51
C PHE A 29 -2.40 4.93 -3.13
N LEU A 30 -3.70 5.23 -3.11
CA LEU A 30 -4.19 6.52 -2.62
C LEU A 30 -3.90 6.70 -1.13
N TRP A 31 -4.19 5.69 -0.32
CA TRP A 31 -3.96 5.75 1.12
C TRP A 31 -2.49 5.83 1.50
N LYS A 32 -1.57 5.27 0.69
CA LYS A 32 -0.13 5.32 0.93
C LYS A 32 0.39 6.76 1.08
N SER A 33 -0.12 7.72 0.30
CA SER A 33 0.31 9.12 0.39
C SER A 33 -0.42 9.93 1.46
N MET A 34 -1.61 9.47 1.87
CA MET A 34 -2.45 10.15 2.87
C MET A 34 -2.24 9.63 4.30
N ALA A 35 -1.66 8.44 4.46
CA ALA A 35 -1.46 7.82 5.75
C ALA A 35 -0.49 8.65 6.61
N THR A 36 -0.93 9.02 7.80
CA THR A 36 -0.12 9.69 8.83
C THR A 36 0.53 8.71 9.80
N SER A 37 0.16 7.43 9.73
CA SER A 37 0.77 6.35 10.48
C SER A 37 0.66 5.03 9.74
N LEU A 38 1.59 4.10 10.02
CA LEU A 38 1.50 2.73 9.51
C LEU A 38 0.22 2.02 9.99
N LYS A 39 -0.23 2.33 11.22
CA LYS A 39 -1.48 1.78 11.77
C LYS A 39 -2.69 2.20 10.92
N GLN A 40 -2.79 3.49 10.57
CA GLN A 40 -3.88 3.99 9.73
C GLN A 40 -3.89 3.29 8.36
N PHE A 41 -2.71 3.12 7.75
CA PHE A 41 -2.61 2.39 6.49
C PHE A 41 -3.10 0.94 6.62
N ARG A 42 -2.73 0.23 7.69
CA ARG A 42 -3.19 -1.14 7.96
C ARG A 42 -4.68 -1.24 8.23
N ASP A 43 -5.25 -0.27 8.94
CA ASP A 43 -6.68 -0.21 9.21
C ASP A 43 -7.48 -0.03 7.90
N GLU A 44 -7.04 0.88 7.03
CA GLU A 44 -7.66 1.09 5.71
C GLU A 44 -7.46 -0.09 4.77
N LYS A 45 -6.30 -0.75 4.84
CA LYS A 45 -6.08 -2.03 4.15
C LYS A 45 -7.10 -3.07 4.57
N ASN A 46 -7.29 -3.29 5.87
CA ASN A 46 -8.23 -4.27 6.37
C ASN A 46 -9.67 -3.94 5.93
N LYS A 47 -10.06 -2.66 5.97
CA LYS A 47 -11.37 -2.20 5.45
C LYS A 47 -11.52 -2.47 3.95
N ALA A 48 -10.49 -2.21 3.16
CA ALA A 48 -10.51 -2.44 1.72
C ALA A 48 -10.62 -3.94 1.38
N LEU A 49 -9.94 -4.80 2.14
CA LEU A 49 -10.02 -6.25 2.00
C LEU A 49 -11.38 -6.81 2.44
N GLN A 50 -11.95 -6.29 3.54
CA GLN A 50 -13.24 -6.74 4.05
C GLN A 50 -14.42 -6.33 3.15
N LYS A 51 -14.44 -5.07 2.70
CA LYS A 51 -15.50 -4.57 1.81
C LYS A 51 -15.35 -5.11 0.39
N GLY A 52 -14.12 -5.40 -0.03
CA GLY A 52 -13.80 -5.78 -1.38
C GLY A 52 -14.15 -4.70 -2.41
N TRP A 53 -14.60 -5.16 -3.58
CA TRP A 53 -15.01 -4.32 -4.70
C TRP A 53 -16.54 -4.23 -4.77
N ASN A 54 -17.13 -3.03 -4.69
CA ASN A 54 -18.60 -2.84 -4.71
C ASN A 54 -19.36 -3.77 -3.73
N ASP A 55 -18.86 -3.92 -2.51
CA ASP A 55 -19.43 -4.85 -1.52
C ASP A 55 -19.51 -6.30 -2.00
N SER A 56 -18.59 -6.71 -2.90
CA SER A 56 -18.41 -8.11 -3.34
C SER A 56 -18.06 -9.07 -2.20
N GLY A 57 -17.88 -8.56 -0.98
CA GLY A 57 -17.49 -9.31 0.19
C GLY A 57 -15.97 -9.39 0.37
N PRO A 58 -15.52 -10.14 1.40
CA PRO A 58 -14.12 -10.23 1.76
C PRO A 58 -13.29 -10.84 0.65
N ILE A 59 -12.20 -10.16 0.27
CA ILE A 59 -11.24 -10.64 -0.71
C ILE A 59 -10.15 -11.42 0.02
N GLN A 60 -9.94 -12.67 -0.38
CA GLN A 60 -8.80 -13.45 0.08
C GLN A 60 -7.54 -12.98 -0.65
N GLU A 61 -6.56 -12.49 0.11
CA GLU A 61 -5.30 -12.00 -0.43
C GLU A 61 -4.51 -13.13 -1.10
N SER A 62 -4.23 -12.99 -2.40
CA SER A 62 -3.22 -13.81 -3.08
C SER A 62 -1.81 -13.53 -2.56
N THR A 63 -0.87 -14.42 -2.88
CA THR A 63 0.55 -14.22 -2.56
C THR A 63 1.08 -12.94 -3.19
N ALA A 64 0.72 -12.66 -4.45
CA ALA A 64 1.13 -11.46 -5.17
C ALA A 64 0.63 -10.19 -4.47
N LEU A 65 -0.67 -10.13 -4.14
CA LEU A 65 -1.23 -8.97 -3.43
C LEU A 65 -0.57 -8.77 -2.06
N ARG A 66 -0.34 -9.85 -1.31
CA ARG A 66 0.30 -9.79 0.01
C ARG A 66 1.71 -9.23 -0.06
N GLU A 67 2.51 -9.63 -1.04
CA GLU A 67 3.87 -9.11 -1.23
C GLU A 67 3.85 -7.63 -1.62
N ILE A 68 2.96 -7.24 -2.53
CA ILE A 68 2.77 -5.83 -2.91
C ILE A 68 2.36 -5.00 -1.70
N ILE A 69 1.44 -5.48 -0.86
CA ILE A 69 1.02 -4.79 0.36
C ILE A 69 2.19 -4.57 1.31
N ARG A 70 3.03 -5.59 1.54
CA ARG A 70 4.24 -5.46 2.37
C ARG A 70 5.20 -4.43 1.81
N TYR A 71 5.36 -4.39 0.49
CA TYR A 71 6.15 -3.36 -0.18
C TYR A 71 5.57 -1.95 0.06
N LEU A 72 4.25 -1.78 -0.06
CA LEU A 72 3.59 -0.50 0.22
C LEU A 72 3.74 -0.09 1.69
N GLU A 73 3.58 -1.02 2.64
CA GLU A 73 3.80 -0.75 4.08
C GLU A 73 5.21 -0.22 4.34
N LYS A 74 6.24 -0.83 3.72
CA LYS A 74 7.63 -0.36 3.81
C LYS A 74 7.77 1.08 3.29
N GLN A 75 7.16 1.39 2.15
CA GLN A 75 7.23 2.74 1.60
C GLN A 75 6.47 3.77 2.44
N VAL A 76 5.36 3.39 3.08
CA VAL A 76 4.67 4.25 4.07
C VAL A 76 5.61 4.56 5.23
N MET A 77 6.28 3.55 5.79
CA MET A 77 7.25 3.76 6.86
C MET A 77 8.38 4.71 6.44
N GLU A 78 8.97 4.48 5.27
CA GLU A 78 10.03 5.34 4.73
C GLU A 78 9.57 6.80 4.53
N ASN A 79 8.34 6.99 4.05
CA ASN A 79 7.74 8.32 3.89
C ASN A 79 7.50 9.02 5.22
N LEU A 80 7.00 8.28 6.23
CA LEU A 80 6.75 8.82 7.56
C LEU A 80 8.06 9.21 8.26
N SER A 81 9.12 8.41 8.12
CA SER A 81 10.44 8.76 8.65
C SER A 81 10.99 10.04 8.01
N LYS A 82 10.92 10.17 6.67
CA LYS A 82 11.36 11.37 5.96
C LYS A 82 10.57 12.62 6.35
N ASN A 83 9.26 12.49 6.53
CA ASN A 83 8.39 13.60 6.93
C ASN A 83 8.61 14.01 8.40
N GLY A 84 9.02 13.07 9.26
CA GLY A 84 9.43 13.35 10.65
C GLY A 84 10.79 14.06 10.74
N GLU A 85 11.75 13.71 9.89
CA GLU A 85 13.10 14.29 9.89
C GLU A 85 13.14 15.73 9.34
N ASN A 86 12.23 16.07 8.41
CA ASN A 86 12.16 17.41 7.81
C ASN A 86 11.72 18.54 8.78
N HIS A 87 11.24 18.23 9.98
CA HIS A 87 10.88 19.27 10.97
C HIS A 87 12.03 19.65 11.91
N SER A 88 13.17 18.95 11.85
CA SER A 88 14.35 19.20 12.71
C SER A 88 15.46 20.03 12.05
N ALA A 89 15.35 20.35 10.76
CA ALA A 89 16.42 21.03 10.01
C ALA A 89 16.30 22.57 9.96
N ASP A 90 15.17 23.15 10.40
CA ASP A 90 14.86 24.58 10.20
C ASP A 90 15.18 25.51 11.38
N PHE A 91 15.91 25.04 12.41
CA PHE A 91 16.36 25.89 13.53
C PHE A 91 17.88 26.07 13.57
N ARG A 92 18.45 26.65 12.50
CA ARG A 92 19.76 27.34 12.57
C ARG A 92 19.79 28.53 11.62
N ARG A 93 19.31 29.68 12.09
CA ARG A 93 19.82 31.01 11.72
C ARG A 93 19.84 31.89 12.95
#